data_AF-A0A9Q0KB96-F1
#
_entry.id   AF-A0A9Q0KB96-F1
#
_cell.length_a   1.000
_cell.length_b   1.000
_cell.length_c   1.000
_cell.angle_alpha   90.00
_cell.angle_beta   90.00
_cell.angle_gamma   90.00
#
_symmetry.space_group_name_H-M   'P 1'
#
loop_
_entity.id
_entity.type
_entity.pdbx_description
1 polymer ?
#
loop_
_entity_poly.entity_id
_entity_poly.type
_entity_poly.pdbx_seq_one_letter_code
_entity_poly.pdbx_strand_id
1 'polypeptide(L)'
;MGFGVGLNLLFLLAMVATNILSFFHLSSSLQSKPPATPVPDHLIHQLNTIRATISHLTGLRSASTTTSTITSPPFKATIPSDLLLYAHLSPIASACHNHPDLLHRYMNYTPFSLCPPDTNLSEAFILRGCHPLPWGRCFSCTPPQPPSSVPTNPFPSLPDSAIQWATYSCKSFNCLNRLNYKIYV
;
A
#
# COMPACT_ATOMS: atom_id res chain seq x y z
N MET A 1 43.27 -10.91 -28.15
CA MET A 1 42.39 -10.85 -26.96
C MET A 1 42.10 -9.42 -26.44
N GLY A 2 42.89 -8.38 -26.75
CA GLY A 2 42.65 -7.03 -26.18
C GLY A 2 41.44 -6.25 -26.71
N PHE A 3 40.98 -6.50 -27.93
CA PHE A 3 39.97 -5.64 -28.60
C PHE A 3 38.60 -5.62 -27.88
N GLY A 4 38.12 -6.78 -27.41
CA GLY A 4 36.84 -6.86 -26.68
C GLY A 4 36.89 -6.19 -25.29
N VAL A 5 38.03 -6.23 -24.61
CA VAL A 5 38.22 -5.56 -23.31
C VAL A 5 38.23 -4.04 -23.49
N GLY A 6 38.89 -3.54 -24.54
CA GLY A 6 38.87 -2.12 -24.91
C GLY A 6 37.47 -1.63 -25.30
N LEU A 7 36.70 -2.43 -26.04
CA LEU A 7 35.32 -2.10 -26.41
C LEU A 7 34.40 -2.04 -25.18
N ASN A 8 34.52 -3.00 -24.25
CA ASN A 8 33.78 -3.00 -23.00
C ASN A 8 34.15 -1.78 -22.12
N LEU A 9 35.42 -1.41 -22.05
CA LEU A 9 35.86 -0.21 -21.33
C LEU A 9 35.25 1.07 -21.94
N LEU A 10 35.21 1.16 -23.28
CA LEU A 10 34.59 2.27 -24.00
C LEU A 10 33.09 2.39 -23.72
N PHE A 11 32.35 1.28 -23.72
CA PHE A 11 30.94 1.26 -23.36
C PHE A 11 30.69 1.67 -21.90
N LEU A 12 31.53 1.21 -20.97
CA LEU A 12 31.44 1.58 -19.56
C LEU A 12 31.69 3.08 -19.35
N LEU A 13 32.72 3.63 -20.01
CA LEU A 13 32.98 5.08 -20.02
C LEU A 13 31.82 5.89 -20.64
N ALA A 14 31.23 5.42 -21.74
CA ALA A 14 30.08 6.08 -22.37
C ALA A 14 28.83 6.07 -21.48
N MET A 15 28.55 4.96 -20.78
CA MET A 15 27.45 4.85 -19.82
C MET A 15 27.66 5.79 -18.62
N VAL A 16 28.88 5.85 -18.08
CA VAL A 16 29.21 6.74 -16.95
C VAL A 16 29.13 8.21 -17.37
N ALA A 17 29.66 8.57 -18.55
CA ALA A 17 29.61 9.94 -19.07
C ALA A 17 28.18 10.42 -19.32
N THR A 18 27.31 9.59 -19.90
CA THR A 18 25.90 9.94 -20.14
C THR A 18 25.09 10.07 -18.84
N ASN A 19 25.38 9.26 -17.82
CA ASN A 19 24.78 9.39 -16.49
C ASN A 19 25.23 10.70 -15.80
N ILE A 20 26.55 10.99 -15.80
CA ILE A 20 27.09 12.25 -15.26
C ILE A 20 26.50 13.48 -15.97
N LEU A 21 26.42 13.45 -17.31
CA LEU A 21 25.86 14.57 -18.08
C LEU A 21 24.37 14.78 -17.77
N SER A 22 23.60 13.69 -17.60
CA SER A 22 22.21 13.75 -17.16
C SER A 22 22.09 14.37 -15.76
N PHE A 23 22.94 13.93 -14.81
CA PHE A 23 22.98 14.48 -13.46
C PHE A 23 23.32 15.98 -13.44
N PHE A 24 24.27 16.43 -14.27
CA PHE A 24 24.55 17.86 -14.43
C PHE A 24 23.35 18.62 -14.98
N HIS A 25 22.66 18.09 -15.99
CA HIS A 25 21.47 18.75 -16.56
C HIS A 25 20.31 18.86 -15.56
N LEU A 26 20.09 17.81 -14.76
CA LEU A 26 19.15 17.81 -13.63
C LEU A 26 19.55 18.82 -12.54
N SER A 27 20.84 18.85 -12.17
CA SER A 27 21.37 19.77 -11.15
C SER A 27 21.28 21.25 -11.60
N SER A 28 21.59 21.54 -12.86
CA SER A 28 21.37 22.87 -13.46
C SER A 28 19.89 23.29 -13.44
N SER A 29 18.96 22.36 -13.69
CA SER A 29 17.52 22.62 -13.61
C SER A 29 17.00 22.82 -12.18
N LEU A 30 17.71 22.33 -11.16
CA LEU A 30 17.39 22.57 -9.75
C LEU A 30 17.99 23.88 -9.24
N GLN A 31 19.16 24.28 -9.76
CA GLN A 31 19.82 25.54 -9.39
C GLN A 31 19.25 26.76 -10.15
N SER A 32 18.49 26.56 -11.23
CA SER A 32 17.76 27.64 -11.91
C SER A 32 16.57 28.13 -11.06
N LYS A 33 16.86 28.89 -10.00
CA LYS A 33 15.89 29.78 -9.36
C LYS A 33 15.41 30.76 -10.45
N PRO A 34 14.15 30.72 -10.89
CA PRO A 34 13.67 31.68 -11.88
C PRO A 34 13.81 33.09 -11.30
N PRO A 35 14.12 34.12 -12.11
CA PRO A 35 14.00 35.49 -11.67
C PRO A 35 12.56 35.70 -11.18
N ALA A 36 12.39 36.37 -10.04
CA ALA A 36 11.09 36.57 -9.41
C ALA A 36 10.25 37.55 -10.23
N THR A 37 9.64 37.07 -11.31
CA THR A 37 8.53 37.75 -11.97
C THR A 37 7.35 37.76 -11.01
N PRO A 38 6.72 38.91 -10.75
CA PRO A 38 5.55 38.96 -9.88
C PRO A 38 4.45 38.08 -10.48
N VAL A 39 4.05 37.03 -9.75
CA VAL A 39 2.94 36.17 -10.15
C VAL A 39 1.69 37.04 -10.18
N PRO A 40 0.96 37.14 -11.31
CA PRO A 40 -0.19 38.03 -11.41
C PRO A 40 -1.24 37.72 -10.33
N ASP A 41 -1.67 38.73 -9.58
CA ASP A 41 -2.55 38.54 -8.41
C ASP A 41 -3.87 37.84 -8.76
N HIS A 42 -4.35 37.97 -10.00
CA HIS A 42 -5.54 37.27 -10.47
C HIS A 42 -5.36 35.73 -10.49
N LEU A 43 -4.15 35.21 -10.75
CA LEU A 43 -3.87 33.77 -10.64
C LEU A 43 -3.86 33.31 -9.18
N ILE A 44 -3.28 34.12 -8.28
CA ILE A 44 -3.28 33.83 -6.84
C ILE A 44 -4.70 33.85 -6.29
N HIS A 45 -5.51 34.83 -6.71
CA HIS A 45 -6.92 34.92 -6.34
C HIS A 45 -7.73 33.75 -6.91
N GLN A 46 -7.54 33.35 -8.17
CA GLN A 46 -8.14 32.15 -8.76
C GLN A 46 -7.80 30.89 -7.95
N LEU A 47 -6.51 30.67 -7.63
CA LEU A 47 -6.06 29.53 -6.82
C LEU A 47 -6.67 29.52 -5.41
N ASN A 48 -6.77 30.68 -4.76
CA ASN A 48 -7.40 30.80 -3.45
C ASN A 48 -8.92 30.58 -3.51
N THR A 49 -9.60 31.08 -4.55
CA THR A 49 -11.02 30.80 -4.81
C THR A 49 -11.25 29.30 -5.02
N ILE A 50 -10.48 28.64 -5.90
CA ILE A 50 -10.56 27.19 -6.15
C ILE A 50 -10.36 26.40 -4.85
N ARG A 51 -9.34 26.75 -4.05
CA ARG A 51 -9.07 26.12 -2.75
C ARG A 51 -10.22 26.31 -1.76
N ALA A 52 -10.83 27.50 -1.71
CA ALA A 52 -11.99 27.77 -0.87
C ALA A 52 -13.23 26.97 -1.31
N THR A 53 -13.50 26.89 -2.61
CA THR A 53 -14.62 26.10 -3.17
C THR A 53 -14.47 24.61 -2.85
N ILE A 54 -13.26 24.04 -3.00
CA ILE A 54 -12.98 22.64 -2.64
C ILE A 54 -13.21 22.39 -1.15
N SER A 55 -12.77 23.30 -0.28
CA SER A 55 -12.99 23.21 1.17
C SER A 55 -14.49 23.22 1.50
N HIS A 56 -15.26 24.12 0.89
CA HIS A 56 -16.70 24.22 1.11
C HIS A 56 -17.46 22.97 0.62
N LEU A 57 -17.12 22.45 -0.56
CA LEU A 57 -17.68 21.19 -1.08
C LEU A 57 -17.37 20.00 -0.17
N THR A 58 -16.16 19.96 0.42
CA THR A 58 -15.76 18.94 1.39
C THR A 58 -16.56 19.05 2.70
N GLY A 59 -16.80 20.28 3.19
CA GLY A 59 -17.62 20.54 4.37
C GLY A 59 -19.09 20.12 4.18
N LEU A 60 -19.69 20.47 3.03
CA LEU A 60 -21.05 20.04 2.68
C LEU A 60 -21.16 18.51 2.59
N ARG A 61 -20.11 17.83 2.12
CA ARG A 61 -20.06 16.36 2.07
C ARG A 61 -20.04 15.72 3.45
N SER A 62 -19.35 16.32 4.42
CA SER A 62 -19.34 15.83 5.81
C SER A 62 -20.66 16.05 6.54
N ALA A 63 -21.44 17.06 6.16
CA ALA A 63 -22.72 17.38 6.79
C ALA A 63 -23.85 16.40 6.43
N SER A 64 -23.76 15.66 5.32
CA SER A 64 -24.82 14.73 4.89
C SER A 64 -24.81 13.38 5.61
N THR A 65 -23.79 13.06 6.41
CA THR A 65 -23.61 11.75 7.05
C THR A 65 -24.32 11.61 8.41
N THR A 66 -24.92 12.69 8.94
CA THR A 66 -25.40 12.73 10.34
C THR A 66 -26.94 12.76 10.47
N THR A 67 -27.66 11.88 9.78
CA THR A 67 -29.02 11.44 10.19
C THR A 67 -29.35 10.08 9.58
N SER A 68 -29.24 9.01 10.37
CA SER A 68 -30.01 7.77 10.20
C SER A 68 -29.97 6.96 11.49
N THR A 69 -31.13 6.88 12.15
CA THR A 69 -31.33 6.16 13.40
C THR A 69 -31.35 4.64 13.22
N ILE A 70 -31.08 3.95 14.33
CA ILE A 70 -31.06 2.49 14.51
C ILE A 70 -32.29 1.80 13.89
N THR A 71 -32.08 0.79 13.02
CA THR A 71 -32.79 -0.52 12.92
C THR A 71 -32.22 -1.33 11.74
N SER A 72 -32.03 -2.65 11.89
CA SER A 72 -31.63 -3.63 10.86
C SER A 72 -32.80 -4.59 10.55
N PRO A 73 -32.77 -5.53 9.56
CA PRO A 73 -31.84 -5.82 8.43
C PRO A 73 -32.59 -5.75 7.05
N PRO A 74 -32.10 -6.22 5.87
CA PRO A 74 -30.83 -6.85 5.53
C PRO A 74 -29.90 -6.04 4.62
N PHE A 75 -28.64 -6.42 4.69
CA PHE A 75 -27.48 -5.75 4.11
C PHE A 75 -27.40 -5.92 2.58
N LYS A 76 -27.92 -4.93 1.83
CA LYS A 76 -27.54 -4.74 0.42
C LYS A 76 -26.46 -3.66 0.39
N ALA A 77 -25.20 -4.08 0.34
CA ALA A 77 -24.05 -3.16 0.31
C ALA A 77 -24.08 -2.32 -0.98
N THR A 78 -24.62 -1.11 -0.90
CA THR A 78 -24.45 -0.11 -1.95
C THR A 78 -23.02 0.38 -1.87
N ILE A 79 -22.16 -0.19 -2.70
CA ILE A 79 -20.75 0.19 -2.87
C ILE A 79 -20.67 1.72 -3.04
N PRO A 80 -20.00 2.46 -2.14
CA PRO A 80 -19.96 3.91 -2.24
C PRO A 80 -19.15 4.33 -3.47
N SER A 81 -19.71 5.23 -4.28
CA SER A 81 -19.13 5.65 -5.58
C SER A 81 -17.71 6.18 -5.48
N ASP A 82 -17.34 6.77 -4.35
CA ASP A 82 -15.97 7.23 -4.07
C ASP A 82 -14.96 6.10 -4.09
N LEU A 83 -15.35 4.89 -3.69
CA LEU A 83 -14.45 3.74 -3.60
C LEU A 83 -14.04 3.24 -5.00
N LEU A 84 -14.96 3.29 -5.96
CA LEU A 84 -14.65 3.07 -7.38
C LEU A 84 -13.73 4.19 -7.89
N LEU A 85 -14.01 5.45 -7.53
CA LEU A 85 -13.20 6.59 -7.92
C LEU A 85 -11.75 6.48 -7.37
N TYR A 86 -11.58 6.09 -6.11
CA TYR A 86 -10.27 5.78 -5.54
C TYR A 86 -9.57 4.61 -6.24
N ALA A 87 -10.29 3.54 -6.58
CA ALA A 87 -9.75 2.40 -7.34
C ALA A 87 -9.23 2.79 -8.73
N HIS A 88 -9.79 3.85 -9.35
CA HIS A 88 -9.35 4.37 -10.65
C HIS A 88 -8.20 5.40 -10.57
N LEU A 89 -8.04 6.13 -9.46
CA LEU A 89 -7.12 7.28 -9.36
C LEU A 89 -5.76 6.99 -8.70
N SER A 90 -5.59 5.83 -8.11
CA SER A 90 -4.39 5.44 -7.36
C SER A 90 -3.70 4.25 -8.04
N PRO A 91 -2.38 3.98 -7.83
CA PRO A 91 -1.73 2.73 -8.23
C PRO A 91 -2.20 1.52 -7.40
N ILE A 92 -3.50 1.46 -7.12
CA ILE A 92 -4.23 0.27 -6.69
C ILE A 92 -4.17 -0.71 -7.86
N ALA A 93 -3.86 -1.97 -7.57
CA ALA A 93 -3.84 -3.00 -8.59
C ALA A 93 -5.17 -3.03 -9.37
N SER A 94 -5.08 -2.92 -10.70
CA SER A 94 -6.24 -2.82 -11.59
C SER A 94 -7.27 -3.92 -11.37
N ALA A 95 -6.84 -5.14 -11.01
CA ALA A 95 -7.73 -6.24 -10.65
C ALA A 95 -8.71 -5.89 -9.49
N CYS A 96 -8.31 -5.04 -8.55
CA CYS A 96 -9.12 -4.72 -7.38
C CYS A 96 -10.32 -3.80 -7.65
N HIS A 97 -10.41 -3.17 -8.82
CA HIS A 97 -11.63 -2.45 -9.22
C HIS A 97 -12.84 -3.41 -9.30
N ASN A 98 -12.61 -4.70 -9.55
CA ASN A 98 -13.65 -5.73 -9.61
C ASN A 98 -14.10 -6.23 -8.23
N HIS A 99 -13.43 -5.83 -7.15
CA HIS A 99 -13.70 -6.30 -5.78
C HIS A 99 -13.83 -5.14 -4.78
N PRO A 100 -14.77 -4.21 -5.00
CA PRO A 100 -14.97 -3.06 -4.11
C PRO A 100 -15.31 -3.48 -2.66
N ASP A 101 -15.96 -4.62 -2.42
CA ASP A 101 -16.29 -5.07 -1.06
C ASP A 101 -15.05 -5.47 -0.23
N LEU A 102 -13.96 -5.88 -0.91
CA LEU A 102 -12.66 -6.13 -0.28
C LEU A 102 -11.95 -4.80 -0.02
N LEU A 103 -11.93 -3.91 -1.03
CA LEU A 103 -11.34 -2.59 -0.94
C LEU A 103 -12.01 -1.74 0.16
N HIS A 104 -13.33 -1.75 0.29
CA HIS A 104 -14.06 -1.01 1.34
C HIS A 104 -13.65 -1.46 2.75
N ARG A 105 -13.55 -2.77 2.98
CA ARG A 105 -13.09 -3.32 4.26
C ARG A 105 -11.66 -2.90 4.59
N TYR A 106 -10.76 -2.97 3.61
CA TYR A 106 -9.38 -2.53 3.79
C TYR A 106 -9.27 -1.02 4.03
N MET A 107 -10.02 -0.19 3.31
CA MET A 107 -9.98 1.27 3.46
C MET A 107 -10.52 1.75 4.82
N ASN A 108 -11.34 0.92 5.49
CA ASN A 108 -11.82 1.13 6.85
C ASN A 108 -10.79 0.78 7.95
N TYR A 109 -9.59 0.30 7.59
CA TYR A 109 -8.53 0.05 8.57
C TYR A 109 -7.95 1.38 9.10
N THR A 110 -7.93 1.53 10.43
CA THR A 110 -7.40 2.70 11.11
C THR A 110 -5.90 2.88 10.80
N PRO A 111 -5.49 4.02 10.23
CA PRO A 111 -4.08 4.33 9.97
C PRO A 111 -3.22 4.24 11.24
N PHE A 112 -2.01 3.69 11.12
CA PHE A 112 -1.01 3.58 12.21
C PHE A 112 -1.44 2.75 13.43
N SER A 113 -2.55 2.01 13.36
CA SER A 113 -2.97 1.06 14.39
C SER A 113 -2.42 -0.35 14.12
N LEU A 114 -2.60 -1.28 15.08
CA LEU A 114 -2.47 -2.71 14.79
C LEU A 114 -3.60 -3.15 13.84
N CYS A 115 -3.27 -4.01 12.87
CA CYS A 115 -4.29 -4.56 11.99
C CYS A 115 -5.29 -5.44 12.74
N PRO A 116 -6.57 -5.46 12.32
CA PRO A 116 -7.50 -6.51 12.70
C PRO A 116 -6.93 -7.90 12.35
N PRO A 117 -7.27 -8.97 13.09
CA PRO A 117 -6.82 -10.35 12.84
C PRO A 117 -7.51 -11.00 11.62
N ASP A 118 -7.78 -10.21 10.58
CA ASP A 118 -8.51 -10.59 9.38
C ASP A 118 -7.58 -11.20 8.33
N THR A 119 -6.90 -12.32 8.66
CA THR A 119 -5.94 -13.00 7.76
C THR A 119 -6.55 -13.30 6.39
N ASN A 120 -7.84 -13.67 6.38
CA ASN A 120 -8.64 -13.95 5.19
C ASN A 120 -8.77 -12.75 4.24
N LEU A 121 -8.67 -11.51 4.73
CA LEU A 121 -8.77 -10.33 3.87
C LEU A 121 -7.52 -10.22 3.00
N SER A 122 -6.32 -10.21 3.59
CA SER A 122 -5.06 -10.16 2.84
C SER A 122 -4.92 -11.30 1.83
N GLU A 123 -5.33 -12.51 2.20
CA GLU A 123 -5.34 -13.66 1.31
C GLU A 123 -6.34 -13.48 0.16
N ALA A 124 -7.56 -13.03 0.44
CA ALA A 124 -8.56 -12.75 -0.59
C ALA A 124 -8.11 -11.67 -1.59
N PHE A 125 -7.38 -10.64 -1.14
CA PHE A 125 -6.77 -9.66 -2.06
C PHE A 125 -5.80 -10.36 -3.03
N ILE A 126 -4.85 -11.15 -2.50
CA ILE A 126 -3.82 -11.85 -3.30
C ILE A 126 -4.47 -12.83 -4.29
N LEU A 127 -5.40 -13.68 -3.82
CA LEU A 127 -6.10 -14.68 -4.65
C LEU A 127 -6.94 -14.04 -5.77
N ARG A 128 -7.38 -12.79 -5.59
CA ARG A 128 -8.16 -12.02 -6.59
C ARG A 128 -7.27 -11.16 -7.50
N GLY A 129 -5.94 -11.32 -7.44
CA GLY A 129 -4.98 -10.53 -8.22
C GLY A 129 -4.84 -9.08 -7.76
N CYS A 130 -5.46 -8.69 -6.64
CA CYS A 130 -5.18 -7.40 -6.02
C CYS A 130 -3.77 -7.47 -5.40
N HIS A 131 -2.80 -6.81 -6.03
CA HIS A 131 -1.49 -6.59 -5.41
C HIS A 131 -1.71 -5.97 -4.01
N PRO A 132 -0.99 -6.43 -2.97
CA PRO A 132 -1.09 -5.85 -1.63
C PRO A 132 -0.87 -4.34 -1.70
N LEU A 133 -1.81 -3.58 -1.13
CA LEU A 133 -1.84 -2.14 -1.29
C LEU A 133 -0.54 -1.51 -0.75
N PRO A 134 0.15 -0.66 -1.53
CA PRO A 134 1.57 -0.35 -1.31
C PRO A 134 1.87 0.38 0.01
N TRP A 135 0.85 0.92 0.69
CA TRP A 135 0.94 1.38 2.07
C TRP A 135 0.00 0.56 2.94
N GLY A 136 0.55 -0.37 3.73
CA GLY A 136 -0.16 -1.04 4.81
C GLY A 136 -0.72 0.00 5.77
N ARG A 137 -2.05 0.21 5.72
CA ARG A 137 -2.75 1.21 6.56
C ARG A 137 -2.47 1.00 8.05
N CYS A 138 -2.45 -0.26 8.45
CA CYS A 138 -2.16 -0.71 9.79
C CYS A 138 -0.86 -1.52 9.82
N PHE A 139 -0.25 -1.60 10.99
CA PHE A 139 0.89 -2.46 11.24
C PHE A 139 0.43 -3.91 11.38
N SER A 140 1.05 -4.82 10.61
CA SER A 140 0.88 -6.26 10.83
C SER A 140 1.27 -6.60 12.27
N CYS A 141 0.42 -7.37 12.97
CA CYS A 141 0.76 -7.83 14.31
C CYS A 141 2.10 -8.58 14.28
N THR A 142 3.04 -8.21 15.14
CA THR A 142 4.30 -8.92 15.33
C THR A 142 4.07 -10.14 16.24
N PRO A 143 4.77 -11.28 16.05
CA PRO A 143 4.75 -12.37 17.02
C PRO A 143 5.17 -11.89 18.43
N PRO A 144 4.62 -12.44 19.52
CA PRO A 144 4.92 -11.97 20.89
C PRO A 144 6.40 -12.07 21.29
N GLN A 145 7.14 -12.97 20.63
CA GLN A 145 8.55 -13.23 20.88
C GLN A 145 9.32 -13.10 19.55
N PRO A 146 9.86 -11.91 19.21
CA PRO A 146 10.82 -11.80 18.13
C PRO A 146 12.09 -12.63 18.48
N PRO A 147 12.77 -13.23 17.49
CA PRO A 147 14.03 -13.93 17.73
C PRO A 147 15.07 -12.93 18.26
N SER A 148 15.71 -13.23 19.40
CA SER A 148 16.65 -12.31 20.06
C SER A 148 18.00 -12.18 19.35
N SER A 149 18.23 -12.95 18.29
CA SER A 149 19.44 -12.92 17.47
C SER A 149 19.12 -13.28 16.02
N VAL A 150 19.99 -12.85 15.10
CA VAL A 150 19.97 -13.32 13.71
C VAL A 150 20.29 -14.82 13.71
N PRO A 151 19.46 -15.69 13.10
CA PRO A 151 19.71 -17.12 13.08
C PRO A 151 21.03 -17.47 12.37
N THR A 152 21.90 -18.25 13.03
CA THR A 152 23.13 -18.78 12.42
C THR A 152 22.84 -19.82 11.33
N ASN A 153 21.67 -20.45 11.38
CA ASN A 153 21.18 -21.37 10.36
C ASN A 153 20.19 -20.62 9.44
N PRO A 154 20.33 -20.67 8.11
CA PRO A 154 19.39 -20.03 7.18
C PRO A 154 17.97 -20.63 7.20
N PHE A 155 17.80 -21.86 7.70
CA PHE A 155 16.51 -22.56 7.81
C PHE A 155 16.33 -23.17 9.22
N PRO A 156 16.14 -22.34 10.27
CA PRO A 156 15.87 -22.84 11.60
C PRO A 156 14.45 -23.42 11.69
N SER A 157 14.23 -24.41 12.55
CA SER A 157 12.88 -24.85 12.90
C SER A 157 12.12 -23.72 13.60
N LEU A 158 10.99 -23.28 13.03
CA LEU A 158 10.20 -22.20 13.63
C LEU A 158 9.59 -22.66 14.96
N PRO A 159 9.70 -21.87 16.05
CA PRO A 159 9.01 -22.17 17.31
C PRO A 159 7.51 -21.86 17.18
N ASP A 160 6.67 -22.53 17.99
CA ASP A 160 5.22 -22.25 18.02
C ASP A 160 4.92 -20.76 18.30
N SER A 161 5.77 -20.06 19.06
CA SER A 161 5.61 -18.63 19.37
C SER A 161 5.85 -17.68 18.19
N ALA A 162 6.41 -18.16 17.07
CA ALA A 162 6.62 -17.34 15.86
C ALA A 162 5.36 -17.18 14.99
N ILE A 163 4.31 -17.98 15.23
CA ILE A 163 3.05 -17.94 14.46
C ILE A 163 1.91 -17.36 15.30
N GLN A 164 1.03 -16.59 14.65
CA GLN A 164 -0.23 -16.15 15.23
C GLN A 164 -1.32 -17.20 15.03
N TRP A 165 -1.60 -17.93 16.09
CA TRP A 165 -2.63 -18.98 16.14
C TRP A 165 -4.08 -18.44 16.21
N ALA A 166 -4.29 -17.12 16.13
CA ALA A 166 -5.58 -16.49 16.40
C ALA A 166 -6.72 -16.95 15.47
N THR A 167 -6.40 -17.32 14.23
CA THR A 167 -7.34 -17.78 13.20
C THR A 167 -7.45 -19.31 13.10
N TYR A 168 -6.63 -20.06 13.84
CA TYR A 168 -6.58 -21.52 13.77
C TYR A 168 -7.21 -22.15 15.02
N SER A 169 -7.93 -23.25 14.85
CA SER A 169 -8.45 -24.06 15.98
C SER A 169 -7.32 -24.74 16.76
N CYS A 170 -6.23 -25.09 16.07
CA CYS A 170 -4.98 -25.57 16.66
C CYS A 170 -4.07 -24.41 17.05
N LYS A 171 -3.40 -24.55 18.21
CA LYS A 171 -2.45 -23.55 18.76
C LYS A 171 -0.99 -24.03 18.80
N SER A 172 -0.65 -25.04 18.01
CA SER A 172 0.72 -25.56 17.86
C SER A 172 0.89 -26.35 16.56
N PHE A 173 2.13 -26.44 16.08
CA PHE A 173 2.51 -27.26 14.93
C PHE A 173 2.17 -28.74 15.14
N ASN A 174 2.30 -29.26 16.37
CA ASN A 174 1.93 -30.64 16.69
C ASN A 174 0.43 -30.89 16.46
N CYS A 175 -0.42 -29.93 16.87
CA CYS A 175 -1.85 -29.97 16.66
C CYS A 175 -2.20 -29.89 15.17
N LEU A 176 -1.62 -28.95 14.41
CA LEU A 176 -1.83 -28.86 12.95
C LEU A 176 -1.44 -30.14 12.21
N ASN A 177 -0.30 -30.73 12.56
CA ASN A 177 0.15 -31.99 11.97
C ASN A 177 -0.82 -33.15 12.27
N ARG A 178 -1.46 -33.13 13.46
CA ARG A 178 -2.52 -34.07 13.84
C ARG A 178 -3.86 -33.84 13.14
N LEU A 179 -4.11 -32.65 12.59
CA LEU A 179 -5.28 -32.45 11.72
C LEU A 179 -4.98 -32.90 10.28
N ASN A 180 -3.75 -32.76 9.79
CA ASN A 180 -3.38 -33.19 8.44
C ASN A 180 -3.54 -34.71 8.23
N TYR A 181 -3.19 -35.57 9.20
CA TYR A 181 -3.39 -37.02 9.00
C TYR A 181 -4.86 -37.41 8.80
N LYS A 182 -5.82 -36.62 9.30
CA LYS A 182 -7.27 -36.89 9.19
C LYS A 182 -7.88 -36.54 7.82
N ILE A 183 -7.09 -36.00 6.90
CA ILE A 183 -7.53 -35.66 5.53
C ILE A 183 -7.11 -36.76 4.53
N TYR A 184 -6.18 -37.63 4.93
CA TYR A 184 -5.61 -38.70 4.10
C TYR A 184 -5.98 -40.12 4.57
N VAL A 185 -6.99 -40.25 5.45
CA VAL A 185 -7.56 -41.51 5.96
C VAL A 185 -9.08 -41.43 5.93
#